data_AF-A0A7Z9PPZ5-F1
#
_entry.id   AF-A0A7Z9PPZ5-F1
#
_cell.length_a   1.000
_cell.length_b   1.000
_cell.length_c   1.000
_cell.angle_alpha   90.00
_cell.angle_beta   90.00
_cell.angle_gamma   90.00
#
_symmetry.space_group_name_H-M   'P 1'
#
loop_
_entity.id
_entity.type
_entity.pdbx_description
1 polymer ?
#
loop_
_entity_poly.entity_id
_entity_poly.type
_entity_poly.pdbx_seq_one_letter_code
_entity_poly.pdbx_strand_id
1 'polypeptide(L)'
;TMTALDEFEVAGFSTSIPFHRWLLSHPRFQAGHLSTHFLEEEFSGLPGDDVEISDLLTVAAVIQHKRAGNGGDSEPATASRGNWAQSSRLSGVGRF
;
A
#
# COMPACT_ATOMS: atom_id res chain seq x y z
N THR A 1 -22.48 6.23 17.36
CA THR A 1 -22.75 4.91 16.76
C THR A 1 -22.12 4.86 15.38
N MET A 2 -21.48 3.72 15.05
CA MET A 2 -20.84 3.34 13.77
C MET A 2 -19.42 3.86 13.50
N THR A 3 -18.42 3.22 14.11
CA THR A 3 -16.99 3.27 13.71
C THR A 3 -16.60 2.04 12.86
N ALA A 4 -17.51 1.08 12.67
CA ALA A 4 -17.18 -0.28 12.22
C ALA A 4 -16.89 -0.44 10.72
N LEU A 5 -17.04 0.60 9.90
CA LEU A 5 -16.78 0.54 8.45
C LEU A 5 -15.55 1.33 8.00
N ASP A 6 -14.95 2.15 8.86
CA ASP A 6 -13.73 2.89 8.53
C ASP A 6 -12.46 2.02 8.61
N GLU A 7 -12.57 0.79 9.13
CA GLU A 7 -11.46 -0.16 9.32
C GLU A 7 -11.35 -1.25 8.24
N PHE A 8 -12.20 -1.25 7.21
CA PHE A 8 -12.05 -2.20 6.10
C PHE A 8 -10.98 -1.72 5.11
N GLU A 9 -9.72 -1.80 5.54
CA GLU A 9 -8.59 -1.86 4.64
C GLU A 9 -8.61 -3.25 3.99
N VAL A 10 -9.21 -3.37 2.80
CA VAL A 10 -9.13 -4.58 1.97
C VAL A 10 -7.72 -4.64 1.37
N ALA A 11 -6.71 -4.76 2.22
CA ALA A 11 -5.35 -5.07 1.81
C ALA A 11 -5.28 -6.58 1.57
N GLY A 12 -5.36 -7.01 0.31
CA GLY A 12 -5.05 -8.39 -0.10
C GLY A 12 -5.88 -8.97 -1.24
N PHE A 13 -6.99 -8.35 -1.64
CA PHE A 13 -7.83 -8.84 -2.73
C PHE A 13 -8.13 -7.74 -3.76
N SER A 14 -7.98 -8.07 -5.03
CA SER A 14 -8.54 -7.24 -6.11
C SER A 14 -10.06 -7.27 -6.00
N THR A 15 -10.68 -6.09 -5.86
CA THR A 15 -12.13 -5.94 -5.79
C THR A 15 -12.57 -4.90 -6.81
N SER A 16 -13.84 -4.94 -7.26
CA SER A 16 -14.39 -3.94 -8.19
C SER A 16 -14.75 -2.62 -7.51
N ILE A 17 -14.57 -2.50 -6.19
CA ILE A 17 -14.94 -1.32 -5.40
C ILE A 17 -14.25 -0.04 -5.93
N PRO A 18 -12.93 -0.02 -6.19
CA PRO A 18 -12.27 1.18 -6.72
C PRO A 18 -12.81 1.61 -8.09
N PHE A 19 -13.08 0.66 -8.98
CA PHE A 19 -13.71 0.92 -10.28
C PHE A 19 -15.10 1.55 -10.12
N HIS A 20 -15.95 0.99 -9.24
CA HIS A 20 -17.28 1.56 -8.99
C HIS A 20 -17.23 2.95 -8.35
N ARG A 21 -16.26 3.22 -7.48
CA ARG A 21 -16.03 4.56 -6.91
C ARG A 21 -15.67 5.57 -8.01
N TRP A 22 -14.76 5.20 -8.91
CA TRP A 22 -14.43 6.02 -10.08
C TRP A 22 -15.68 6.28 -10.93
N LEU A 23 -16.43 5.23 -11.28
CA LEU A 23 -17.62 5.31 -12.13
C LEU A 23 -18.68 6.27 -11.55
N LEU A 24 -18.99 6.14 -10.26
CA LEU A 24 -19.98 6.99 -9.58
C LEU A 24 -19.52 8.45 -9.44
N SER A 25 -18.21 8.70 -9.42
CA SER A 25 -17.66 10.05 -9.36
C SER A 25 -17.59 10.77 -10.71
N HIS A 26 -17.80 10.06 -11.83
CA HIS A 26 -17.62 10.61 -13.16
C HIS A 26 -18.78 11.54 -13.57
N PRO A 27 -18.50 12.80 -14.00
CA PRO A 27 -19.53 13.76 -14.39
C PRO A 27 -20.51 13.30 -15.47
N ARG A 28 -20.04 12.65 -16.55
CA ARG A 28 -20.92 12.12 -17.62
C ARG A 28 -21.84 11.01 -17.09
N PHE A 29 -21.33 10.18 -16.19
CA PHE A 29 -22.10 9.13 -15.53
C PHE A 29 -23.21 9.72 -14.65
N GLN A 30 -22.87 10.73 -13.84
CA GLN A 30 -23.84 11.45 -12.99
C GLN A 30 -24.92 12.18 -13.80
N ALA A 31 -24.55 12.71 -14.97
CA ALA A 31 -25.48 13.35 -15.88
C ALA A 31 -26.35 12.37 -16.68
N GLY A 32 -26.15 11.05 -16.55
CA GLY A 32 -26.89 10.02 -17.29
C GLY A 32 -26.58 9.94 -18.78
N HIS A 33 -25.51 10.59 -19.24
CA HIS A 33 -25.10 10.64 -20.65
C HIS A 33 -24.21 9.42 -20.99
N LEU A 34 -24.83 8.24 -21.03
CA LEU A 34 -24.15 6.96 -21.20
C LEU A 34 -24.28 6.42 -22.63
N SER A 35 -23.22 5.79 -23.13
CA SER A 35 -23.18 4.99 -24.36
C SER A 35 -22.68 3.57 -24.03
N THR A 36 -22.86 2.62 -24.95
CA THR A 36 -22.25 1.28 -24.82
C THR A 36 -20.73 1.31 -24.90
N HIS A 37 -20.17 2.40 -25.43
CA HIS A 37 -18.73 2.64 -25.56
C HIS A 37 -18.16 3.51 -24.43
N PHE A 38 -18.98 3.90 -23.45
CA PHE A 38 -18.60 4.85 -22.40
C PHE A 38 -17.30 4.46 -21.67
N LEU A 39 -17.13 3.17 -21.35
CA LEU A 39 -15.93 2.70 -20.66
C LEU A 39 -14.69 2.81 -21.55
N GLU A 40 -14.81 2.57 -22.86
CA GLU A 40 -13.70 2.68 -23.81
C GLU A 40 -13.30 4.14 -24.04
N GLU A 41 -14.26 5.06 -23.96
CA GLU A 41 -14.04 6.50 -24.13
C GLU A 41 -13.39 7.16 -22.90
N GLU A 42 -13.79 6.75 -21.69
CA GLU A 42 -13.51 7.51 -20.46
C GLU A 42 -12.61 6.78 -19.45
N PHE A 43 -12.58 5.44 -19.47
CA PHE A 43 -11.79 4.67 -18.49
C PHE A 43 -10.38 4.42 -18.99
N SER A 44 -9.39 5.05 -18.35
CA SER A 44 -7.96 4.92 -18.68
C SER A 44 -7.15 4.12 -17.64
N GLY A 45 -7.82 3.51 -16.66
CA GLY A 45 -7.17 2.83 -15.54
C GLY A 45 -7.38 3.57 -14.22
N LEU A 46 -7.09 2.89 -13.11
CA LEU A 46 -7.19 3.49 -11.78
C LEU A 46 -5.84 4.09 -11.35
N PRO A 47 -5.85 5.15 -10.52
CA PRO A 47 -4.62 5.69 -9.96
C PRO A 47 -3.85 4.60 -9.21
N GLY A 48 -2.62 4.34 -9.61
CA GLY A 48 -1.77 3.30 -9.02
C GLY A 48 -1.59 2.05 -9.87
N ASP A 49 -2.35 1.87 -10.96
CA ASP A 49 -2.19 0.71 -11.86
C ASP A 49 -0.81 0.69 -12.55
N ASP A 50 -0.23 1.86 -12.81
CA ASP A 50 1.08 2.00 -13.48
C ASP A 50 2.27 2.17 -12.52
N VAL A 51 2.06 2.06 -11.21
CA VAL A 51 3.15 2.26 -10.24
C VAL A 51 4.06 1.04 -10.21
N GLU A 52 5.30 1.22 -10.67
CA GLU A 52 6.30 0.16 -10.55
C GLU A 52 6.65 -0.11 -9.08
N ILE A 53 6.86 -1.38 -8.75
CA ILE A 53 7.30 -1.81 -7.41
C ILE A 53 8.59 -1.07 -6.99
N SER A 54 9.47 -0.74 -7.96
CA SER A 54 10.69 0.03 -7.73
C SER A 54 10.44 1.43 -7.16
N ASP A 55 9.42 2.14 -7.67
CA ASP A 55 9.07 3.48 -7.20
C ASP A 55 8.51 3.43 -5.78
N LEU A 56 7.67 2.43 -5.50
CA LEU A 56 7.15 2.20 -4.16
C LEU A 56 8.28 1.89 -3.17
N LEU A 57 9.24 1.03 -3.56
CA LEU A 57 10.42 0.70 -2.75
C LEU A 57 11.29 1.94 -2.51
N THR A 58 11.44 2.80 -3.52
CA THR A 58 12.21 4.05 -3.41
C THR A 58 11.56 4.99 -2.39
N VAL A 59 10.25 5.21 -2.47
CA VAL A 59 9.51 6.02 -1.49
C VAL A 59 9.63 5.44 -0.08
N ALA A 60 9.47 4.11 0.07
CA ALA A 60 9.62 3.43 1.35
C ALA A 60 11.03 3.60 1.93
N ALA A 61 12.07 3.46 1.12
CA ALA A 61 13.46 3.62 1.51
C ALA A 61 13.76 5.06 1.98
N VAL A 62 13.25 6.08 1.27
CA VAL A 62 13.39 7.49 1.70
C VAL A 62 12.70 7.73 3.05
N ILE A 63 11.48 7.21 3.24
CA ILE A 63 10.75 7.35 4.51
C ILE A 63 11.52 6.68 5.65
N GLN A 64 12.05 5.47 5.43
CA GLN A 64 12.83 4.75 6.44
C GLN A 64 14.14 5.47 6.77
N HIS A 65 14.85 5.97 5.76
CA HIS A 65 16.10 6.72 5.95
C HIS A 65 15.86 7.99 6.76
N LYS A 66 14.78 8.74 6.49
CA LYS A 66 14.40 9.92 7.27
C LYS A 66 14.03 9.58 8.72
N ARG A 67 13.37 8.46 8.97
CA ARG A 67 13.09 7.99 10.34
C ARG A 67 14.35 7.59 11.09
N ALA A 68 15.30 6.94 10.41
CA ALA A 68 16.58 6.55 11.00
C ALA A 68 17.47 7.76 11.32
N GLY A 69 17.46 8.80 10.48
CA GLY A 69 18.22 10.03 10.69
C GLY A 69 17.63 11.00 11.73
N ASN A 70 16.34 10.88 12.06
CA ASN A 70 15.65 11.73 13.04
C ASN A 70 15.66 11.15 14.48
N GLY A 71 16.36 10.04 14.72
CA GLY A 71 16.51 9.39 16.03
C GLY A 71 17.74 9.86 16.81
N GLY A 72 18.05 11.16 16.78
CA GLY A 72 19.03 11.79 17.66
C GLY A 72 18.37 12.22 18.97
N ASP A 73 18.86 11.67 20.08
CA ASP A 73 18.55 11.99 21.48
C ASP A 73 17.29 11.35 22.09
N SER A 74 17.38 10.04 22.32
CA SER A 74 16.85 9.42 23.54
C SER A 74 17.69 8.19 23.88
N GLU A 75 18.14 8.12 25.14
CA GLU A 75 19.05 7.16 25.75
C GLU A 75 18.88 5.70 25.30
N PRO A 76 19.95 4.89 25.26
CA PRO A 76 19.82 3.46 25.02
C PRO A 76 19.11 2.84 26.22
N ALA A 77 17.83 2.53 26.07
CA ALA A 77 17.20 1.52 26.89
C ALA A 77 18.02 0.24 26.74
N THR A 78 18.70 -0.16 27.81
CA THR A 78 19.26 -1.50 27.98
C THR A 78 18.10 -2.50 27.85
N ALA A 79 17.82 -2.89 26.61
CA ALA A 79 16.97 -4.02 26.27
C ALA A 79 17.93 -5.14 25.89
N SER A 80 18.01 -6.12 26.78
CA SER A 80 18.76 -7.35 26.64
C SER A 80 18.66 -7.88 25.20
N ARG A 81 19.75 -7.75 24.42
CA ARG A 81 19.87 -8.36 23.09
C ARG A 81 20.00 -9.86 23.30
N GLY A 82 18.86 -10.55 23.39
CA GLY A 82 18.82 -12.00 23.40
C GLY A 82 19.45 -12.53 22.11
N ASN A 83 20.35 -13.50 22.26
CA ASN A 83 21.09 -14.19 21.20
C ASN A 83 20.22 -14.83 20.09
N TRP A 84 18.89 -14.77 20.20
CA TRP A 84 17.95 -15.32 19.23
C TRP A 84 17.85 -14.48 17.94
N ALA A 85 17.97 -13.15 18.02
CA ALA A 85 17.92 -12.26 16.85
C ALA A 85 19.15 -12.41 15.92
N GLN A 86 20.26 -12.91 16.45
CA GLN A 86 21.47 -13.21 15.69
C GLN A 86 21.45 -14.60 15.04
N SER A 87 20.58 -15.51 15.53
CA SER A 87 20.52 -16.90 15.09
C SER A 87 19.78 -17.09 13.76
N SER A 88 18.79 -16.25 13.43
CA SER A 88 17.98 -16.41 12.20
C SER A 88 18.70 -16.11 10.89
N ARG A 89 19.89 -15.49 10.91
CA ARG A 89 20.64 -15.17 9.68
C ARG A 89 21.49 -16.34 9.17
N LEU A 90 21.60 -17.43 9.93
CA LEU A 90 22.55 -18.53 9.65
C LEU A 90 21.91 -19.88 9.32
N SER A 91 20.59 -20.03 9.37
CA SER A 91 19.92 -21.30 9.06
C SER A 91 19.17 -21.23 7.74
N GLY A 92 19.93 -21.13 6.64
CA GLY A 92 19.41 -21.11 5.28
C GLY A 92 20.39 -21.68 4.27
N VAL A 93 21.16 -22.73 4.61
CA VAL A 93 22.00 -23.48 3.67
C VAL A 93 21.94 -24.98 4.02
N GLY A 94 21.42 -25.79 3.07
CA GLY A 94 21.57 -27.25 2.94
C GLY A 94 20.88 -28.11 4.00
N ARG A 95 19.85 -28.92 3.72
CA ARG A 95 19.73 -30.04 2.76
C ARG A 95 20.93 -31.00 2.86
N PHE A 96 20.77 -32.16 3.50
CA PHE A 96 20.60 -33.51 2.91
C PHE A 96 20.28 -34.52 4.02
#